data_AF-A0A1H5B3Z5-F1
#
_entry.id   AF-A0A1H5B3Z5-F1
#
_cell.length_a   1.000
_cell.length_b   1.000
_cell.length_c   1.000
_cell.angle_alpha   90.00
_cell.angle_beta   90.00
_cell.angle_gamma   90.00
#
_symmetry.space_group_name_H-M   'P 1'
#
loop_
_entity.id
_entity.type
_entity.pdbx_description
1 polymer ?
#
loop_
_entity_poly.entity_id
_entity_poly.type
_entity_poly.pdbx_seq_one_letter_code
_entity_poly.pdbx_strand_id
1 'polypeptide(L)' 'MDALSALLDGPRARGAFVLRCLLDAPWSIRVGDEAPLALVAMARGRAWVTFDGEDPLELVPGDVLLVKGPDHYTVSDSP' A
#
# COMPACT_ATOMS: atom_id res chain seq x y z
N MET A 1 15.62 11.04 27.31
CA MET A 1 15.44 10.09 26.19
C MET A 1 16.83 9.69 25.75
N ASP A 2 17.14 8.38 25.72
CA ASP A 2 18.45 7.89 25.26
C ASP A 2 18.45 7.64 23.74
N ALA A 3 19.65 7.46 23.18
CA ALA A 3 19.86 7.30 21.74
C ALA A 3 19.14 6.08 21.15
N LEU A 4 18.98 5.02 21.93
CA LEU A 4 18.27 3.81 21.52
C LEU A 4 16.76 4.08 21.42
N SER A 5 16.19 4.78 22.39
CA SER A 5 14.77 5.17 22.37
C SER A 5 14.47 6.10 21.20
N ALA A 6 15.35 7.06 20.91
CA ALA A 6 15.21 7.96 19.76
C ALA A 6 15.30 7.20 18.42
N LEU A 7 16.19 6.21 18.31
CA LEU A 7 16.28 5.34 17.14
C LEU A 7 15.03 4.48 16.97
N LEU A 8 14.47 3.94 18.05
CA LEU A 8 13.26 3.10 18.02
C LEU A 8 11.97 3.92 17.80
N ASP A 9 11.97 5.19 18.17
CA ASP A 9 10.86 6.11 17.92
C ASP A 9 10.86 6.70 16.51
N GLY A 10 11.98 6.64 15.79
CA GLY A 10 12.11 7.07 14.39
C GLY A 10 11.23 6.27 13.40
N PRO A 11 11.25 4.92 13.40
CA PRO A 11 10.45 4.10 12.50
C PRO A 11 9.00 3.89 12.97
N ARG A 12 8.60 4.44 14.12
CA ARG A 12 7.19 4.38 14.53
C ARG A 12 6.36 5.25 13.61
N ALA A 13 5.57 4.62 12.75
CA ALA A 13 4.56 5.30 11.94
C ALA A 13 3.59 6.05 12.87
N ARG A 14 3.64 7.39 12.84
CA ARG A 14 2.69 8.25 13.54
C ARG A 14 1.67 8.75 12.51
N GLY A 15 0.38 8.72 12.88
CA GLY A 15 -0.68 9.15 11.97
C GLY A 15 -1.05 8.12 10.89
N ALA A 16 -0.66 6.86 11.06
CA ALA A 16 -1.15 5.79 10.21
C ALA A 16 -2.68 5.72 10.28
N PHE A 17 -3.33 5.68 9.14
CA PHE A 17 -4.75 5.39 9.02
C PHE A 17 -4.92 4.05 8.33
N VAL A 18 -6.02 3.36 8.62
CA VAL A 18 -6.35 2.08 8.02
C VAL A 18 -7.66 2.25 7.25
N LEU A 19 -7.65 1.88 5.98
CA LEU A 19 -8.84 1.82 5.14
C LEU A 19 -9.17 0.36 4.83
N ARG A 20 -10.47 0.06 4.82
CA ARG A 20 -10.98 -1.19 4.24
C ARG A 20 -11.78 -0.84 2.99
N CYS A 21 -11.26 -1.22 1.83
CA CYS A 21 -11.92 -1.02 0.56
C CYS A 21 -12.74 -2.26 0.19
N LEU A 22 -14.02 -2.07 -0.13
CA LEU A 22 -14.92 -3.10 -0.66
C LEU A 22 -15.47 -2.54 -1.97
N LEU A 23 -15.08 -3.13 -3.09
CA LEU A 23 -15.30 -2.60 -4.43
C LEU A 23 -15.81 -3.71 -5.33
N ASP A 24 -16.85 -3.42 -6.10
CA ASP A 24 -17.31 -4.29 -7.18
C ASP A 24 -16.71 -3.81 -8.51
N ALA A 25 -16.34 -4.74 -9.38
CA ALA A 25 -15.78 -4.42 -10.68
C ALA A 25 -16.79 -3.66 -11.58
N PRO A 26 -16.34 -2.72 -12.43
CA PRO A 26 -14.95 -2.30 -12.63
C PRO A 26 -14.51 -1.23 -11.62
N TRP A 27 -13.24 -1.26 -11.20
CA TRP A 27 -12.68 -0.24 -10.32
C TRP A 27 -11.18 -0.03 -10.49
N SER A 28 -10.75 1.21 -10.25
CA SER A 28 -9.34 1.59 -10.19
C SER A 28 -9.16 2.73 -9.21
N ILE A 29 -8.13 2.64 -8.37
CA ILE A 29 -7.75 3.64 -7.37
C ILE A 29 -6.30 4.02 -7.61
N ARG A 30 -6.07 5.29 -7.92
CA ARG A 30 -4.73 5.88 -7.89
C ARG A 30 -4.40 6.33 -6.47
N VAL A 31 -3.35 5.76 -5.90
CA VAL A 31 -2.81 6.19 -4.61
C VAL A 31 -1.71 7.22 -4.87
N GLY A 32 -1.97 8.45 -4.40
CA GLY A 32 -1.07 9.59 -4.52
C GLY A 32 -0.96 10.36 -3.21
N ASP A 33 -1.00 9.67 -2.08
CA ASP A 33 -0.85 10.26 -0.74
C ASP A 33 0.62 10.49 -0.35
N GLU A 34 1.56 10.00 -1.17
CA GLU A 34 3.01 10.14 -1.01
C GLU A 34 3.50 9.64 0.36
N ALA A 35 2.77 8.67 0.94
CA ALA A 35 3.14 8.09 2.22
C ALA A 35 4.55 7.47 2.14
N PRO A 36 5.45 7.74 3.11
CA PRO A 36 6.80 7.15 3.09
C PRO A 36 6.80 5.61 3.09
N LEU A 37 5.75 5.01 3.64
CA LEU A 37 5.51 3.58 3.64
C LEU A 37 4.00 3.30 3.69
N ALA A 38 3.50 2.47 2.79
CA ALA A 38 2.14 1.95 2.80
C ALA A 38 2.13 0.42 2.84
N LEU A 39 1.06 -0.14 3.40
CA LEU A 39 0.83 -1.58 3.48
C LEU A 39 -0.53 -1.90 2.88
N VAL A 40 -0.56 -2.81 1.90
CA VAL A 40 -1.80 -3.31 1.29
C VAL A 40 -1.91 -4.79 1.60
N ALA A 41 -3.00 -5.18 2.26
CA ALA A 41 -3.28 -6.58 2.56
C ALA A 41 -4.50 -7.04 1.77
N MET A 42 -4.33 -8.05 0.92
CA MET A 42 -5.42 -8.57 0.10
C MET A 42 -6.23 -9.57 0.93
N ALA A 43 -7.40 -9.17 1.38
CA ALA A 43 -8.23 -10.02 2.25
C ALA A 43 -9.06 -11.05 1.48
N ARG A 44 -9.65 -10.67 0.33
CA ARG A 44 -10.55 -11.51 -0.50
C ARG A 44 -10.62 -10.98 -1.93
N GLY A 45 -10.72 -11.86 -2.92
CA GLY A 45 -10.76 -11.48 -4.33
C GLY A 45 -9.36 -11.41 -4.93
N ARG A 46 -9.18 -10.60 -5.98
CA ARG A 46 -7.87 -10.32 -6.57
C ARG A 46 -7.77 -8.83 -6.87
N ALA A 47 -6.55 -8.32 -6.94
CA ALA A 47 -6.26 -6.96 -7.37
C ALA A 47 -4.95 -6.92 -8.15
N TRP A 48 -4.78 -5.90 -8.95
CA TRP A 48 -3.54 -5.58 -9.63
C TRP A 48 -2.96 -4.32 -9.05
N VAL A 49 -1.65 -4.29 -8.83
CA VAL A 49 -0.91 -3.10 -8.41
C VAL A 49 0.09 -2.74 -9.49
N THR A 50 -0.03 -1.55 -10.04
CA THR A 50 0.82 -1.07 -11.13
C THR A 50 1.53 0.20 -10.69
N PHE A 51 2.87 0.15 -10.72
CA PHE A 51 3.73 1.32 -10.54
C PHE A 51 4.00 1.97 -11.91
N ASP A 52 4.31 3.26 -11.91
CA ASP A 52 4.50 3.99 -13.15
C ASP A 52 5.70 3.44 -13.95
N GLY A 53 5.41 2.86 -15.11
CA GLY A 53 6.43 2.27 -15.99
C GLY A 53 6.85 0.85 -15.62
N GLU A 54 6.19 0.20 -14.67
CA GLU A 54 6.43 -1.19 -14.29
C GLU A 54 5.28 -2.12 -14.72
N ASP A 55 5.57 -3.41 -14.79
CA ASP A 55 4.56 -4.43 -15.05
C ASP A 55 3.60 -4.58 -13.85
N PRO A 56 2.30 -4.82 -14.08
CA PRO A 56 1.34 -5.05 -13.01
C PRO A 56 1.69 -6.25 -12.13
N LEU A 57 1.61 -6.06 -10.81
CA LEU A 57 1.74 -7.11 -9.81
C LEU A 57 0.35 -7.59 -9.38
N GLU A 58 0.08 -8.90 -9.52
CA GLU A 58 -1.15 -9.48 -8.99
C GLU A 58 -1.05 -9.69 -7.47
N LEU A 59 -2.11 -9.33 -6.75
CA LEU A 59 -2.32 -9.66 -5.34
C LEU A 59 -3.53 -10.59 -5.19
N VAL A 60 -3.34 -11.70 -4.48
CA VAL A 60 -4.37 -12.68 -4.13
C VAL A 60 -4.57 -12.77 -2.62
N PRO A 61 -5.64 -13.42 -2.11
CA PRO A 61 -5.95 -13.40 -0.69
C PRO A 61 -4.81 -13.97 0.16
N GLY A 62 -4.39 -13.22 1.17
CA GLY A 62 -3.25 -13.55 2.04
C GLY A 62 -1.97 -12.79 1.70
N ASP A 63 -1.88 -12.20 0.51
CA ASP A 63 -0.73 -11.38 0.13
C ASP A 63 -0.71 -10.07 0.91
N VAL A 64 0.51 -9.63 1.21
CA VAL A 64 0.80 -8.34 1.83
C VAL A 64 1.86 -7.64 1.00
N LEU A 65 1.48 -6.52 0.40
CA LEU A 65 2.38 -5.63 -0.31
C LEU A 65 2.88 -4.53 0.62
N LEU A 66 4.19 -4.30 0.61
CA LEU A 66 4.81 -3.12 1.20
C LEU A 66 5.20 -2.18 0.06
N VAL A 67 4.67 -0.96 0.10
CA VAL A 67 5.01 0.09 -0.87
C VAL A 67 5.85 1.14 -0.19
N LYS A 68 7.04 1.37 -0.71
CA LYS A 68 7.92 2.45 -0.25
C LYS A 68 7.63 3.68 -1.10
N GLY A 69 7.24 4.77 -0.45
CA GLY A 69 6.99 6.03 -1.15
C GLY A 69 8.28 6.75 -1.59
N PRO A 70 8.13 7.95 -2.16
CA PRO A 70 6.89 8.71 -2.35
C PRO A 70 6.15 8.38 -3.66
N ASP A 71 6.66 7.44 -4.45
CA ASP A 71 6.12 7.14 -5.77
C ASP A 71 4.67 6.67 -5.71
N HIS A 72 3.89 7.14 -6.67
CA HIS A 72 2.47 6.84 -6.77
C HIS A 72 2.25 5.47 -7.45
N TYR A 73 1.13 4.82 -7.14
CA TYR A 73 0.78 3.53 -7.71
C TYR A 73 -0.74 3.39 -7.87
N THR A 74 -1.15 2.50 -8.76
CA THR A 74 -2.56 2.22 -9.02
C THR A 74 -2.91 0.84 -8.50
N VAL A 75 -4.08 0.71 -7.86
CA VAL A 75 -4.69 -0.58 -7.51
C VAL A 75 -5.96 -0.73 -8.34
N SER A 76 -6.18 -1.86 -9.03
CA SER A 76 -7.33 -2.06 -9.93
C SER A 76 -7.85 -3.50 -9.95
N ASP A 77 -9.07 -3.70 -10.50
CA ASP A 77 -9.66 -5.03 -10.70
C ASP A 77 -9.06 -5.80 -11.89
N SER A 78 -8.43 -5.08 -12.82
CA SER A 78 -7.72 -5.62 -13.98
C SER A 78 -6.30 -5.04 -14.09
N PRO A 79 -5.38 -5.71 -14.82
CA PRO A 79 -4.03 -5.20 -15.07
C PRO A 79 -4.01 -3.83 -15.77
#